data_AF-A0A8T0FBZ1-F1
#
_entry.id   AF-A0A8T0FBZ1-F1
#
_cell.length_a   1.000
_cell.length_b   1.000
_cell.length_c   1.000
_cell.angle_alpha   90.00
_cell.angle_beta   90.00
_cell.angle_gamma   90.00
#
_symmetry.space_group_name_H-M   'P 1'
#
loop_
_entity.id
_entity.type
_entity.pdbx_description
1 polymer ?
#
loop_
_entity_poly.entity_id
_entity_poly.type
_entity_poly.pdbx_seq_one_letter_code
_entity_poly.pdbx_strand_id
1 'polypeptide(L)'
;MDLFSREELDRSSPELWPEQIPGVSKFASLAMTQEEPKPSQQPEWLKDLDHEDISVLQGFGSLTAAALLEKVRDLQNLAYQLGLEEAKEMTRGRFLGILPKRKDIR
;
A
#
# COMPACT_ATOMS: atom_id res chain seq x y z
N MET A 1 -41.18 40.24 29.41
CA MET A 1 -41.40 39.74 28.04
C MET A 1 -40.18 38.90 27.73
N ASP A 2 -40.23 37.61 28.09
CA ASP A 2 -39.08 36.73 27.93
C ASP A 2 -39.08 36.14 26.52
N LEU A 3 -38.04 36.47 25.75
CA LEU A 3 -37.76 35.86 24.46
C LEU A 3 -36.96 34.57 24.72
N PHE A 4 -37.63 33.42 24.65
CA PHE A 4 -36.96 32.12 24.60
C PHE A 4 -36.79 31.70 23.13
N SER A 5 -35.55 31.58 22.66
CA SER A 5 -35.24 30.95 21.37
C SER A 5 -35.50 29.45 21.43
N ARG A 6 -36.37 28.93 20.55
CA ARG A 6 -36.65 27.50 20.35
C ARG A 6 -35.77 26.92 19.25
N GLU A 7 -34.46 27.06 19.39
CA GLU A 7 -33.51 26.52 18.40
C GLU A 7 -33.34 25.02 18.65
N GLU A 8 -33.94 24.18 17.80
CA GLU A 8 -33.56 22.76 17.70
C GLU A 8 -32.33 22.67 16.79
N LEU A 9 -31.16 22.44 17.39
CA LEU A 9 -29.97 22.01 16.65
C LEU A 9 -30.18 20.55 16.22
N ASP A 10 -30.99 20.35 15.19
CA ASP A 10 -31.00 19.08 14.46
C ASP A 10 -29.64 18.93 13.78
N ARG A 11 -28.74 18.22 14.46
CA ARG A 11 -27.40 17.89 13.98
C ARG A 11 -27.40 16.70 13.03
N SER A 12 -28.55 16.32 12.48
CA SER A 12 -28.55 15.43 11.33
C SER A 12 -27.82 16.15 10.19
N SER A 13 -26.57 15.77 9.99
CA SER A 13 -25.76 16.21 8.86
C SER A 13 -26.62 16.09 7.60
N PRO A 14 -26.73 17.14 6.78
CA PRO A 14 -27.47 17.07 5.53
C PRO A 14 -27.05 15.82 4.77
N GLU A 15 -28.01 15.07 4.24
CA GLU A 15 -27.75 13.84 3.50
C GLU A 15 -26.72 14.16 2.41
N LEU A 16 -25.50 13.70 2.65
CA LEU A 16 -24.36 13.95 1.79
C LEU A 16 -24.70 13.16 0.52
N TRP A 17 -25.20 13.87 -0.49
CA TRP A 17 -25.56 13.36 -1.82
C TRP A 17 -26.95 12.67 -1.91
N PRO A 18 -27.99 13.36 -2.39
CA PRO A 18 -29.30 12.75 -2.65
C PRO A 18 -29.28 11.74 -3.81
N GLU A 19 -28.24 11.72 -4.64
CA GLU A 19 -28.03 10.70 -5.67
C GLU A 19 -27.10 9.59 -5.16
N GLN A 20 -27.56 8.34 -5.29
CA GLN A 20 -26.80 7.15 -4.92
C GLN A 20 -25.69 6.89 -5.96
N ILE A 21 -24.58 7.64 -5.88
CA ILE A 21 -23.41 7.40 -6.72
C ILE A 21 -22.86 6.01 -6.38
N PRO A 22 -22.77 5.08 -7.36
CA PRO A 22 -22.25 3.75 -7.14
C PRO A 22 -20.84 3.80 -6.54
N GLY A 23 -20.68 3.31 -5.31
CA GLY A 23 -19.40 3.29 -4.57
C GLY A 23 -19.35 4.21 -3.36
N VAL A 24 -20.03 5.36 -3.38
CA VAL A 24 -19.99 6.35 -2.28
C VAL A 24 -20.79 5.88 -1.08
N SER A 25 -21.98 5.30 -1.28
CA SER A 25 -22.83 4.83 -0.18
C SER A 25 -22.16 3.71 0.64
N LYS A 26 -21.38 2.84 -0.02
CA LYS A 26 -20.62 1.77 0.65
C LYS A 26 -19.51 2.33 1.54
N PHE A 27 -18.85 3.40 1.09
CA PHE A 27 -17.81 4.07 1.85
C PHE A 27 -18.38 4.81 3.07
N ALA A 28 -19.49 5.54 2.89
CA ALA A 28 -20.16 6.24 3.97
C ALA A 28 -20.68 5.30 5.06
N SER A 29 -21.28 4.16 4.66
CA SER A 29 -21.69 3.13 5.63
C SER A 29 -20.51 2.56 6.40
N LEU A 30 -19.34 2.39 5.76
CA LEU A 30 -18.14 1.90 6.45
C LEU A 30 -17.62 2.91 7.49
N ALA A 31 -17.65 4.21 7.15
CA ALA A 31 -17.24 5.28 8.05
C ALA A 31 -18.22 5.47 9.22
N MET A 32 -19.52 5.23 9.00
CA MET A 32 -20.55 5.36 10.04
C MET A 32 -20.70 4.13 10.91
N THR A 33 -20.36 2.93 10.41
CA THR A 33 -20.35 1.67 11.17
C THR A 33 -19.01 1.43 11.85
N GLN A 34 -18.20 2.48 12.06
CA GLN A 34 -17.02 2.40 12.91
C GLN A 34 -17.46 2.23 14.37
N GLU A 35 -17.96 1.05 14.70
CA GLU A 35 -17.78 0.44 16.01
C GLU A 35 -16.30 0.61 16.39
N GLU A 36 -16.04 0.86 17.67
CA GLU A 36 -14.70 1.09 18.21
C GLU A 36 -13.62 0.23 17.53
N PRO A 37 -12.42 0.80 17.27
CA PRO A 37 -11.35 0.04 16.66
C PRO A 37 -11.06 -1.18 17.53
N LYS A 38 -11.48 -2.38 17.07
CA LYS A 38 -11.11 -3.64 17.72
C LYS A 38 -9.58 -3.65 17.83
N PRO A 39 -9.00 -3.68 19.04
CA PRO A 39 -7.59 -3.38 19.26
C PRO A 39 -6.60 -4.48 18.79
N SER A 40 -7.00 -5.40 17.92
CA SER A 40 -6.24 -6.63 17.67
C SER A 40 -6.07 -7.07 16.22
N GLN A 41 -6.69 -6.39 15.23
CA GLN A 41 -6.47 -6.75 13.84
C GLN A 41 -5.49 -5.78 13.19
N GLN A 42 -4.20 -6.11 13.31
CA GLN A 42 -3.18 -5.54 12.44
C GLN A 42 -3.61 -5.75 10.98
N PRO A 43 -3.47 -4.73 10.12
CA PRO A 43 -3.86 -4.84 8.73
C PRO A 43 -3.08 -5.97 8.06
N GLU A 44 -3.70 -6.66 7.09
CA GLU A 44 -3.14 -7.85 6.47
C GLU A 44 -1.74 -7.60 5.86
N TRP A 45 -1.52 -6.41 5.30
CA TRP A 45 -0.23 -6.00 4.76
C TRP A 45 0.90 -5.93 5.80
N LEU A 46 0.57 -5.77 7.08
CA LEU A 46 1.55 -5.68 8.17
C LEU A 46 1.94 -7.06 8.72
N LYS A 47 1.24 -8.14 8.34
CA LYS A 47 1.49 -9.49 8.86
C LYS A 47 2.82 -10.09 8.40
N ASP A 48 3.30 -9.67 7.23
CA ASP A 48 4.48 -10.24 6.57
C ASP A 48 5.72 -9.35 6.67
N LEU A 49 5.63 -8.19 7.35
CA LEU A 49 6.76 -7.30 7.55
C LEU A 49 7.54 -7.69 8.79
N ASP A 50 8.85 -7.88 8.63
CA ASP A 50 9.73 -8.03 9.77
C ASP A 50 10.09 -6.66 10.39
N HIS A 51 10.82 -6.68 11.51
CA HIS A 51 11.24 -5.46 12.18
C HIS A 51 12.20 -4.62 11.31
N GLU A 52 12.97 -5.26 10.43
CA GLU A 52 13.91 -4.59 9.54
C GLU A 52 13.16 -3.84 8.44
N ASP A 53 12.14 -4.46 7.84
CA ASP A 53 11.24 -3.86 6.85
C ASP A 53 10.55 -2.61 7.41
N ILE A 54 10.04 -2.69 8.65
CA ILE A 54 9.42 -1.55 9.31
C ILE A 54 10.43 -0.41 9.53
N SER A 55 11.66 -0.75 9.92
CA SER A 55 12.76 0.21 10.06
C SER A 55 13.09 0.90 8.72
N VAL A 56 13.14 0.13 7.63
CA VAL A 56 13.39 0.66 6.28
C VAL A 56 12.26 1.60 5.84
N LEU A 57 11.00 1.21 6.07
CA LEU A 57 9.84 2.06 5.76
C LEU A 57 9.84 3.37 6.56
N GLN A 58 10.15 3.31 7.85
CA GLN A 58 10.32 4.51 8.67
C GLN A 58 11.48 5.38 8.17
N GLY A 59 12.58 4.75 7.76
CA GLY A 59 13.71 5.41 7.12
C GLY A 59 13.28 6.19 5.88
N PHE A 60 12.50 5.58 4.97
CA PHE A 60 11.98 6.27 3.80
C PHE A 60 10.95 7.35 4.14
N GLY A 61 10.10 7.14 5.14
CA GLY A 61 9.12 8.12 5.61
C GLY A 61 9.75 9.37 6.24
N SER A 62 10.99 9.27 6.72
CA SER A 62 11.75 10.39 7.29
C SER A 62 12.41 11.30 6.23
N LEU A 63 12.46 10.85 4.97
CA LEU A 63 13.10 11.59 3.89
C LEU A 63 12.24 12.75 3.39
N THR A 64 12.89 13.79 2.86
CA THR A 64 12.20 14.81 2.08
C THR A 64 11.71 14.23 0.74
N ALA A 65 10.67 14.83 0.16
CA ALA A 65 10.14 14.36 -1.12
C ALA A 65 11.21 14.30 -2.24
N ALA A 66 12.14 15.26 -2.28
CA ALA A 66 13.24 15.26 -3.24
C ALA A 66 14.21 14.09 -3.02
N ALA A 67 14.60 13.84 -1.76
CA ALA A 67 15.49 12.72 -1.42
C ALA A 67 14.83 11.35 -1.68
N LEU A 68 13.52 11.24 -1.47
CA LEU A 68 12.77 10.02 -1.79
C LEU A 68 12.79 9.75 -3.31
N LEU A 69 12.57 10.77 -4.14
CA LEU A 69 12.64 10.62 -5.59
C LEU A 69 14.03 10.22 -6.09
N GLU A 70 15.08 10.77 -5.48
CA GLU A 70 16.46 10.37 -5.77
C GLU A 70 16.69 8.90 -5.42
N LYS A 71 16.26 8.44 -4.24
CA LYS A 71 16.33 7.02 -3.86
C LYS A 71 15.58 6.09 -4.81
N VAL A 72 14.41 6.52 -5.30
CA VAL A 72 13.66 5.75 -6.31
C VAL A 72 14.46 5.63 -7.61
N ARG A 73 15.12 6.71 -8.05
CA ARG A 73 15.97 6.67 -9.24
C ARG A 73 17.18 5.76 -9.05
N ASP A 74 17.81 5.80 -7.87
CA ASP A 74 18.95 4.93 -7.56
C ASP A 74 18.56 3.45 -7.58
N LEU A 75 17.40 3.11 -6.99
CA LEU A 75 16.87 1.75 -7.04
C LEU A 75 16.59 1.27 -8.46
N GLN A 76 16.05 2.15 -9.32
CA GLN A 76 15.83 1.83 -10.74
C GLN A 76 17.16 1.57 -11.46
N ASN A 77 18.19 2.38 -11.21
CA ASN A 77 19.51 2.18 -11.80
C ASN A 77 20.14 0.87 -11.33
N LEU A 78 20.04 0.56 -10.04
CA LEU A 78 20.54 -0.69 -9.47
C LEU A 78 19.83 -1.90 -10.07
N ALA A 79 18.50 -1.86 -10.15
CA ALA A 79 17.72 -2.94 -10.75
C ALA A 79 18.11 -3.19 -12.22
N TYR A 80 18.38 -2.13 -12.98
CA TYR A 80 18.87 -2.25 -14.35
C TYR A 80 20.25 -2.91 -14.42
N GLN A 81 21.20 -2.48 -13.58
CA GLN A 81 22.54 -3.07 -13.54
C GLN A 81 22.49 -4.56 -13.17
N LEU A 82 21.74 -4.90 -12.12
CA LEU A 82 21.55 -6.29 -11.69
C LEU A 82 20.91 -7.13 -12.80
N GLY A 83 19.91 -6.59 -13.52
CA GLY A 83 19.30 -7.30 -14.64
C GLY A 83 20.28 -7.61 -15.77
N LEU A 84 21.22 -6.70 -16.06
CA LEU A 84 22.29 -6.96 -17.05
C LEU A 84 23.25 -8.06 -16.57
N GLU A 85 23.64 -8.03 -15.30
CA GLU A 85 24.52 -9.03 -14.71
C GLU A 85 23.86 -10.41 -14.66
N GLU A 86 22.60 -10.48 -14.24
CA GLU A 86 21.80 -11.69 -14.23
C GLU A 86 21.68 -12.29 -15.64
N ALA A 87 21.34 -11.48 -16.64
CA ALA A 87 21.21 -11.95 -18.03
C ALA A 87 22.53 -12.54 -18.57
N LYS A 88 23.65 -11.90 -18.23
CA LYS A 88 24.99 -12.40 -18.57
C LYS A 88 25.28 -13.72 -17.89
N GLU A 89 25.04 -13.82 -16.59
CA GLU A 89 25.35 -15.03 -15.83
C GLU A 89 24.44 -16.20 -16.21
N MET A 90 23.16 -15.93 -16.45
CA MET A 90 22.21 -16.92 -16.99
C MET A 90 22.65 -17.44 -18.37
N THR A 91 23.15 -16.56 -19.23
CA THR A 91 23.68 -16.95 -20.54
C THR A 91 24.93 -17.83 -20.40
N ARG A 92 25.85 -17.49 -19.49
CA ARG A 92 27.02 -18.33 -19.17
C ARG A 92 26.59 -19.69 -18.63
N GLY A 93 25.64 -19.72 -17.70
CA GLY A 93 25.09 -20.95 -17.14
C GLY A 93 24.49 -21.87 -18.22
N ARG A 94 23.79 -21.30 -19.21
CA ARG A 94 23.29 -22.08 -20.37
C ARG A 94 24.44 -22.72 -21.17
N PHE A 95 25.51 -21.98 -21.46
CA PHE A 95 26.65 -22.52 -22.21
C PHE A 95 27.45 -23.57 -21.43
N LEU A 96 27.51 -23.42 -20.10
CA LEU A 96 28.17 -24.39 -19.22
C LEU A 96 27.29 -25.60 -18.89
N GLY A 97 26.02 -25.60 -19.28
CA GLY A 97 25.11 -26.73 -19.07
C GLY A 97 24.78 -27.02 -17.60
N ILE A 98 24.91 -26.02 -16.70
CA ILE A 98 24.70 -26.21 -15.25
C ILE A 98 23.25 -26.54 -14.89
N LEU A 99 22.29 -26.16 -15.73
CA LEU A 99 20.86 -26.44 -15.59
C LEU A 99 20.41 -27.34 -16.75
N PRO A 100 20.73 -28.64 -16.73
CA PRO A 100 20.34 -29.55 -17.79
C PRO A 100 18.81 -29.68 -17.83
N LYS A 101 18.22 -29.55 -19.02
CA LYS A 101 16.81 -29.90 -19.22
C LYS A 101 16.68 -31.41 -18.96
N ARG A 102 15.79 -31.82 -18.05
CA ARG A 102 15.46 -33.24 -17.89
C ARG A 102 15.04 -33.78 -19.25
N LYS A 103 15.66 -34.88 -19.68
CA LYS A 103 15.16 -35.65 -20.83
C LYS A 103 13.80 -36.19 -20.41
N ASP A 104 12.74 -35.75 -21.06
CA ASP A 104 11.45 -36.45 -20.97
C ASP A 104 11.67 -37.85 -21.55
N ILE A 105 11.77 -38.84 -20.67
CA ILE A 105 11.80 -40.24 -21.04
C ILE A 105 10.35 -40.58 -21.43
N ARG A 106 10.09 -40.65 -22.73
CA ARG A 106 8.84 -41.18 -23.28
C ARG A 106 9.08 -42.57 -23.83
#